data_AF-A0A1X0Q962-F1
#
_entry.id   AF-A0A1X0Q962-F1
#
_cell.length_a   1.000
_cell.length_b   1.000
_cell.length_c   1.000
_cell.angle_alpha   90.00
_cell.angle_beta   90.00
_cell.angle_gamma   90.00
#
_symmetry.space_group_name_H-M   'P 1'
#
loop_
_entity.id
_entity.type
_entity.pdbx_description
1 polymer ?
#
loop_
_entity_poly.entity_id
_entity_poly.type
_entity_poly.pdbx_seq_one_letter_code
_entity_poly.pdbx_strand_id
1 'polypeptide(L)'
;MENYKFIEKIGRGTHGTAYLLKSYLDNKLVVCKSISSKYAKHANREINILKRCKHKRVIRMIDFIKVSDSMYIILEYANCGTLDSMIKYYVKSAKKPPTGLVWSAISQISDALYYLHSNSIIHRDIKPANILICKTTYEKTDYLEFKLCDFSLSTETKDKIENRLIVGTPYYMAPEIIEKKHMITK
;
A
#
# COMPACT_ATOMS: atom_id res chain seq x y z
N MET A 1 -6.30 20.56 -3.94
CA MET A 1 -5.60 20.72 -2.65
C MET A 1 -6.37 21.64 -1.71
N GLU A 2 -7.14 22.60 -2.23
CA GLU A 2 -7.93 23.57 -1.44
C GLU A 2 -8.94 22.94 -0.47
N ASN A 3 -9.46 21.74 -0.77
CA ASN A 3 -10.41 21.02 0.09
C ASN A 3 -9.77 20.28 1.29
N TYR A 4 -8.45 20.44 1.51
CA TYR A 4 -7.73 19.69 2.53
C TYR A 4 -6.85 20.60 3.41
N LYS A 5 -6.87 20.35 4.71
CA LYS A 5 -5.93 20.92 5.69
C LYS A 5 -4.73 20.00 5.85
N PHE A 6 -3.52 20.55 5.72
CA PHE A 6 -2.30 19.83 6.10
C PHE A 6 -2.25 19.56 7.61
N ILE A 7 -1.88 18.34 8.01
CA ILE A 7 -1.60 17.99 9.40
C ILE A 7 -0.11 17.74 9.58
N GLU A 8 0.43 16.71 8.92
CA GLU A 8 1.82 16.32 9.08
C GLU A 8 2.37 15.55 7.87
N LYS A 9 3.69 15.42 7.81
CA LYS A 9 4.38 14.53 6.89
C LYS A 9 4.58 13.17 7.56
N ILE A 10 3.93 12.14 7.04
CA ILE A 10 3.96 10.79 7.62
C ILE A 10 5.07 9.90 7.07
N GLY A 11 5.64 10.23 5.90
CA GLY A 11 6.74 9.46 5.36
C GLY A 11 7.24 9.95 4.00
N ARG A 12 8.42 9.46 3.60
CA ARG A 12 8.98 9.67 2.26
C ARG A 12 9.32 8.31 1.67
N GLY A 13 8.76 8.03 0.49
CA GLY A 13 9.05 6.84 -0.29
C GLY A 13 9.89 7.15 -1.52
N THR A 14 10.10 6.13 -2.35
CA THR A 14 10.89 6.21 -3.59
C THR A 14 10.30 7.22 -4.60
N HIS A 15 8.97 7.23 -4.74
CA HIS A 15 8.28 8.02 -5.76
C HIS A 15 7.84 9.41 -5.28
N GLY A 16 7.89 9.66 -3.97
CA GLY A 16 7.56 10.96 -3.40
C GLY A 16 7.21 10.89 -1.91
N THR A 17 6.33 11.78 -1.46
CA THR A 17 6.11 12.02 -0.02
C THR A 17 4.65 11.78 0.36
N ALA A 18 4.43 11.15 1.51
CA ALA A 18 3.10 10.95 2.07
C ALA A 18 2.83 11.99 3.17
N TYR A 19 1.66 12.60 3.11
CA TYR A 19 1.19 13.61 4.05
C TYR A 19 -0.16 13.20 4.62
N LEU A 20 -0.35 13.37 5.93
CA LEU A 20 -1.66 13.27 6.56
C LEU A 20 -2.38 14.60 6.39
N LEU A 21 -3.59 14.55 5.86
CA LEU A 21 -4.46 15.71 5.67
C LEU A 21 -5.81 15.48 6.37
N LYS A 22 -6.53 16.57 6.61
CA LYS A 22 -7.93 16.56 7.05
C LYS A 22 -8.81 17.14 5.94
N SER A 23 -9.83 16.40 5.52
CA SER A 23 -10.85 16.87 4.59
C SER A 23 -11.70 17.97 5.22
N TYR A 24 -11.88 19.10 4.54
CA TYR A 24 -12.81 20.15 5.00
C TYR A 24 -14.28 19.76 4.81
N LEU A 25 -14.58 18.81 3.92
CA LEU A 25 -15.95 18.41 3.59
C LEU A 25 -16.60 17.59 4.71
N ASP A 26 -15.87 16.63 5.28
CA ASP A 26 -16.41 15.65 6.23
C ASP A 26 -15.53 15.46 7.47
N ASN A 27 -14.52 16.31 7.66
CA ASN A 27 -13.56 16.27 8.76
C ASN A 27 -12.76 14.96 8.89
N LYS A 28 -12.80 14.07 7.88
CA LYS A 28 -12.06 12.80 7.91
C LYS A 28 -10.58 12.99 7.60
N LEU A 29 -9.76 12.14 8.20
CA LEU A 29 -8.34 12.04 7.89
C LEU A 29 -8.14 11.27 6.58
N VAL A 30 -7.21 11.75 5.76
CA VAL A 30 -6.81 11.12 4.49
C VAL A 30 -5.30 11.19 4.33
N VAL A 31 -4.75 10.30 3.51
CA VAL A 31 -3.33 10.35 3.12
C VAL A 31 -3.20 10.91 1.72
N CYS A 32 -2.36 11.92 1.55
CA CYS A 32 -1.96 12.45 0.25
C CYS A 32 -0.55 11.98 -0.09
N LYS A 33 -0.42 11.13 -1.11
CA LYS A 33 0.87 10.71 -1.68
C LYS A 33 1.20 11.65 -2.84
N SER A 34 2.15 12.56 -2.63
CA SER A 34 2.73 13.36 -3.72
C SER A 34 3.68 12.50 -4.52
N ILE A 35 3.61 12.61 -5.84
CA ILE A 35 4.47 11.90 -6.78
C ILE A 35 5.11 12.93 -7.70
N SER A 36 6.44 12.89 -7.76
CA SER A 36 7.23 13.78 -8.61
C SER A 36 6.91 13.53 -10.09
N SER A 37 6.91 14.60 -10.91
CA SER A 37 6.67 14.56 -12.35
C SER A 37 7.51 13.52 -13.09
N LYS A 38 8.76 13.31 -12.66
CA LYS A 38 9.65 12.26 -13.22
C LYS A 38 9.08 10.83 -13.13
N TYR A 39 8.09 10.60 -12.26
CA TYR A 39 7.42 9.31 -12.07
C TYR A 39 5.97 9.33 -12.54
N ALA A 40 5.55 10.30 -13.36
CA ALA A 40 4.16 10.45 -13.82
C ALA A 40 3.60 9.20 -14.51
N LYS A 41 4.41 8.45 -15.26
CA LYS A 41 3.97 7.17 -15.87
C LYS A 41 3.62 6.13 -14.81
N HIS A 42 4.44 5.99 -13.78
CA HIS A 42 4.19 5.09 -12.65
C HIS A 42 2.98 5.55 -11.84
N ALA A 43 2.83 6.86 -11.62
CA ALA A 43 1.67 7.44 -10.96
C ALA A 43 0.36 7.13 -11.69
N ASN A 44 0.32 7.31 -13.01
CA ASN A 44 -0.85 7.00 -13.82
C ASN A 44 -1.23 5.51 -13.73
N ARG A 45 -0.24 4.61 -13.76
CA ARG A 45 -0.48 3.17 -13.58
C ARG A 45 -1.05 2.88 -12.20
N GLU A 46 -0.42 3.41 -11.14
CA GLU A 46 -0.88 3.25 -9.76
C GLU A 46 -2.33 3.73 -9.60
N ILE A 47 -2.64 4.93 -10.12
CA ILE A 47 -4.00 5.49 -10.12
C ILE A 47 -4.98 4.58 -10.86
N ASN A 48 -4.63 4.09 -12.06
CA ASN A 48 -5.51 3.23 -12.85
C ASN A 48 -5.77 1.87 -12.20
N ILE A 49 -4.78 1.30 -11.51
CA ILE A 49 -4.96 0.09 -10.72
C ILE A 49 -5.88 0.39 -9.52
N LEU A 50 -5.53 1.39 -8.71
CA LEU A 50 -6.27 1.73 -7.50
C LEU A 50 -7.72 2.14 -7.76
N LYS A 51 -8.02 2.84 -8.87
CA LYS A 51 -9.39 3.19 -9.28
C LYS A 51 -10.32 1.98 -9.42
N ARG A 52 -9.78 0.84 -9.86
CA ARG A 52 -10.54 -0.40 -10.08
C ARG A 52 -10.59 -1.28 -8.84
N CYS A 53 -9.68 -1.09 -7.89
CA CYS A 53 -9.65 -1.82 -6.64
C CYS A 53 -10.79 -1.40 -5.71
N LYS A 54 -11.75 -2.30 -5.51
CA LYS A 54 -12.86 -2.17 -4.56
C LYS A 54 -12.88 -3.39 -3.65
N HIS A 55 -12.03 -3.38 -2.63
CA HIS A 55 -11.91 -4.49 -1.69
C HIS A 55 -11.56 -4.01 -0.29
N LYS A 56 -12.17 -4.60 0.75
CA LYS A 56 -11.96 -4.17 2.15
C LYS A 56 -10.51 -4.31 2.62
N ARG A 57 -9.75 -5.25 2.04
CA ARG A 57 -8.33 -5.54 2.35
C ARG A 57 -7.32 -4.86 1.41
N VAL A 58 -7.77 -3.91 0.60
CA VAL A 58 -6.92 -3.05 -0.24
C VAL A 58 -7.17 -1.61 0.15
N ILE A 59 -6.12 -0.80 0.25
CA ILE A 59 -6.25 0.63 0.56
C ILE A 59 -7.12 1.33 -0.48
N ARG A 60 -8.16 2.01 -0.03
CA ARG A 60 -9.07 2.73 -0.93
C ARG A 60 -8.44 4.03 -1.40
N MET A 61 -8.40 4.21 -2.72
CA MET A 61 -8.18 5.54 -3.31
C MET A 61 -9.50 6.32 -3.28
N ILE A 62 -9.46 7.48 -2.64
CA ILE A 62 -10.59 8.39 -2.52
C ILE A 62 -10.66 9.27 -3.77
N ASP A 63 -9.52 9.83 -4.17
CA ASP A 63 -9.42 10.78 -5.28
C ASP A 63 -7.97 10.87 -5.80
N PHE A 64 -7.76 11.58 -6.90
CA PHE A 64 -6.44 11.98 -7.37
C PHE A 64 -6.48 13.42 -7.89
N ILE A 65 -5.41 14.16 -7.66
CA ILE A 65 -5.28 15.56 -8.08
C ILE A 65 -4.06 15.68 -8.96
N LYS A 66 -4.23 16.32 -10.12
CA LYS A 66 -3.12 16.69 -10.99
C LYS A 66 -2.93 18.20 -10.93
N VAL A 67 -1.74 18.66 -10.57
CA VAL A 67 -1.37 20.07 -10.56
C VAL A 67 -0.09 20.22 -11.36
N SER A 68 -0.17 20.89 -12.50
CA SER A 68 0.91 20.95 -13.50
C SER A 68 1.40 19.52 -13.82
N ASP A 69 2.70 19.24 -13.62
CA ASP A 69 3.29 17.91 -13.83
C ASP A 69 3.33 17.03 -12.58
N SER A 70 2.85 17.52 -11.43
CA SER A 70 2.82 16.75 -10.18
C SER A 70 1.49 16.01 -10.03
N MET A 71 1.56 14.78 -9.53
CA MET A 71 0.38 13.97 -9.22
C MET A 71 0.27 13.74 -7.71
N TYR A 72 -0.96 13.79 -7.21
CA TYR A 72 -1.28 13.57 -5.81
C TYR A 72 -2.37 12.51 -5.74
N ILE A 73 -2.11 11.41 -5.03
CA ILE A 73 -3.10 10.35 -4.80
C ILE A 73 -3.67 10.53 -3.40
N ILE A 74 -4.99 10.66 -3.30
CA ILE A 74 -5.72 10.77 -2.03
C ILE A 74 -6.21 9.38 -1.65
N LEU A 75 -5.73 8.87 -0.53
CA LEU A 75 -6.02 7.54 0.00
C LEU A 75 -6.76 7.65 1.33
N GLU A 76 -7.53 6.62 1.68
CA GLU A 76 -8.06 6.50 3.03
C GLU A 76 -6.92 6.43 4.06
N TYR A 77 -7.16 6.95 5.27
CA TYR A 77 -6.20 6.90 6.36
C TYR A 77 -6.38 5.62 7.19
N ALA A 78 -5.27 4.89 7.39
CA ALA A 78 -5.21 3.74 8.28
C ALA A 78 -4.61 4.15 9.64
N ASN A 79 -5.39 4.01 10.71
CA ASN A 79 -5.15 4.65 12.00
C ASN A 79 -4.25 3.85 12.98
N CYS A 80 -3.73 2.68 12.59
CA CYS A 80 -2.89 1.86 13.47
C CYS A 80 -1.50 1.53 12.91
N GLY A 81 -1.03 2.32 11.95
CA GLY A 81 0.30 2.16 11.37
C GLY A 81 0.43 0.91 10.50
N THR A 82 1.64 0.35 10.43
CA THR A 82 1.97 -0.79 9.57
C THR A 82 2.15 -2.08 10.36
N LEU A 83 2.03 -3.22 9.69
CA LEU A 83 2.39 -4.52 10.25
C LEU A 83 3.88 -4.60 10.63
N ASP A 84 4.76 -3.92 9.87
CA ASP A 84 6.18 -3.79 10.23
C ASP A 84 6.37 -3.15 11.62
N SER A 85 5.66 -2.05 11.91
CA SER A 85 5.70 -1.42 13.23
C SER A 85 5.16 -2.32 14.33
N MET A 86 4.09 -3.08 14.06
CA MET A 86 3.54 -4.07 15.00
C MET A 86 4.53 -5.20 15.29
N ILE A 87 5.19 -5.75 14.27
CA ILE A 87 6.22 -6.78 14.43
C ILE A 87 7.38 -6.25 15.27
N LYS A 88 7.87 -5.04 14.96
CA LYS A 88 8.94 -4.39 15.72
C LYS A 88 8.56 -4.18 17.20
N TYR A 89 7.30 -3.85 17.49
CA TYR A 89 6.81 -3.74 18.85
C TYR A 89 6.90 -5.07 19.62
N TYR A 90 6.43 -6.17 19.04
CA TYR A 90 6.51 -7.49 19.67
C TYR A 90 7.95 -7.95 19.90
N VAL A 91 8.83 -7.75 18.92
CA VAL A 91 10.27 -8.05 19.02
C VAL A 91 10.91 -7.25 20.16
N LYS A 92 10.73 -5.92 20.18
CA LYS A 92 11.31 -5.05 21.22
C LYS A 92 10.77 -5.36 22.62
N SER A 93 9.51 -5.79 22.70
CA SER A 93 8.87 -6.14 23.97
C SER A 93 9.19 -7.56 24.46
N ALA A 94 9.99 -8.33 23.71
CA ALA A 94 10.24 -9.75 23.95
C ALA A 94 8.94 -10.57 24.12
N LYS A 95 7.87 -10.17 23.42
CA LYS A 95 6.55 -10.81 23.46
C LYS A 95 6.26 -11.50 22.14
N LYS A 96 5.52 -12.61 22.20
CA LYS A 96 4.96 -13.24 21.02
C LYS A 96 3.59 -12.63 20.69
N PRO A 97 3.29 -12.35 19.41
CA PRO A 97 1.93 -12.00 19.03
C PRO A 97 0.98 -13.17 19.33
N PRO A 98 -0.27 -12.91 19.74
CA PRO A 98 -1.27 -13.95 19.88
C PRO A 98 -1.45 -14.70 18.55
N THR A 99 -1.55 -16.04 18.61
CA THR A 99 -1.72 -16.88 17.41
C THR A 99 -2.93 -16.46 16.57
N GLY A 100 -4.03 -16.05 17.21
CA GLY A 100 -5.22 -15.53 16.53
C GLY A 100 -4.98 -14.24 15.74
N LEU A 101 -4.11 -13.35 16.24
CA LEU A 101 -3.72 -12.12 15.53
C LEU A 101 -2.92 -12.46 14.26
N VAL A 102 -1.99 -13.42 14.37
CA VAL A 102 -1.18 -13.88 13.23
C VAL A 102 -2.07 -14.50 12.15
N TRP A 103 -2.97 -15.42 12.52
CA TRP A 103 -3.90 -16.03 11.57
C TRP A 103 -4.86 -15.02 10.95
N SER A 104 -5.36 -14.06 11.73
CA SER A 104 -6.20 -12.98 11.23
C SER A 104 -5.46 -12.14 10.18
N ALA A 105 -4.21 -11.75 10.44
CA ALA A 105 -3.40 -11.00 9.48
C ALA A 105 -3.16 -11.80 8.19
N ILE A 106 -2.76 -13.07 8.30
CA ILE A 106 -2.52 -13.94 7.15
C ILE A 106 -3.80 -14.10 6.32
N SER A 107 -4.91 -14.47 6.96
CA SER A 107 -6.20 -14.68 6.28
C SER A 107 -6.66 -13.42 5.53
N GLN A 108 -6.58 -12.26 6.16
CA GLN A 108 -6.99 -10.99 5.55
C GLN A 108 -6.08 -10.56 4.38
N ILE A 109 -4.78 -10.82 4.46
CA ILE A 109 -3.86 -10.52 3.36
C ILE A 109 -4.01 -11.53 2.22
N SER A 110 -4.26 -12.81 2.51
CA SER A 110 -4.60 -13.81 1.50
C SER A 110 -5.89 -13.43 0.75
N ASP A 111 -6.90 -12.92 1.44
CA ASP A 111 -8.14 -12.38 0.84
C ASP A 111 -7.84 -11.20 -0.10
N ALA A 112 -6.96 -10.27 0.30
CA ALA A 112 -6.51 -9.19 -0.57
C ALA A 112 -5.80 -9.70 -1.84
N LEU A 113 -4.91 -10.68 -1.70
CA LEU A 113 -4.15 -11.25 -2.83
C LEU A 113 -5.06 -12.01 -3.77
N TYR A 114 -5.98 -12.81 -3.25
CA TYR A 114 -7.00 -13.49 -4.05
C TYR A 114 -7.79 -12.49 -4.90
N TYR A 115 -8.25 -11.40 -4.29
CA TYR A 115 -8.94 -10.32 -4.99
C TYR A 115 -8.09 -9.71 -6.11
N LEU A 116 -6.84 -9.34 -5.84
CA LEU A 116 -5.94 -8.73 -6.83
C LEU A 116 -5.66 -9.67 -7.99
N HIS A 117 -5.32 -10.94 -7.71
CA HIS A 117 -5.00 -11.92 -8.73
C HIS A 117 -6.22 -12.25 -9.60
N SER A 118 -7.42 -12.33 -9.00
CA SER A 118 -8.67 -12.51 -9.74
C SER A 118 -8.97 -11.35 -10.70
N ASN A 119 -8.44 -10.16 -10.42
CA ASN A 119 -8.53 -8.97 -11.27
C ASN A 119 -7.29 -8.78 -12.15
N SER A 120 -6.45 -9.81 -12.33
CA SER A 120 -5.23 -9.75 -13.15
C SER A 120 -4.22 -8.70 -12.70
N ILE A 121 -4.20 -8.36 -11.41
CA ILE A 121 -3.26 -7.40 -10.82
C ILE A 121 -2.19 -8.14 -10.03
N ILE A 122 -0.92 -7.79 -10.25
CA ILE A 122 0.23 -8.30 -9.49
C ILE A 122 0.78 -7.16 -8.64
N HIS A 123 0.87 -7.35 -7.31
CA HIS A 123 1.32 -6.30 -6.39
C HIS A 123 2.84 -6.00 -6.50
N ARG A 124 3.66 -7.05 -6.59
CA ARG A 124 5.14 -7.06 -6.71
C ARG A 124 5.96 -6.51 -5.54
N ASP A 125 5.35 -5.92 -4.51
CA ASP A 125 6.08 -5.47 -3.31
C ASP A 125 5.34 -5.77 -2.00
N ILE A 126 4.96 -7.04 -1.80
CA ILE A 126 4.30 -7.47 -0.57
C ILE A 126 5.33 -7.60 0.54
N LYS A 127 5.17 -6.79 1.59
CA LYS A 127 6.02 -6.79 2.79
C LYS A 127 5.26 -6.18 3.97
N PRO A 128 5.68 -6.41 5.23
CA PRO A 128 5.01 -5.86 6.41
C PRO A 128 4.87 -4.33 6.40
N ALA A 129 5.80 -3.60 5.77
CA ALA A 129 5.73 -2.15 5.67
C ALA A 129 4.61 -1.66 4.72
N ASN A 130 4.16 -2.51 3.80
CA ASN A 130 3.08 -2.24 2.84
C ASN A 130 1.74 -2.87 3.26
N ILE A 131 1.64 -3.30 4.52
CA ILE A 131 0.40 -3.78 5.13
C ILE A 131 0.01 -2.77 6.21
N LEU A 132 -1.03 -2.00 5.95
CA LEU A 132 -1.59 -1.04 6.89
C LEU A 132 -2.61 -1.70 7.81
N ILE A 133 -2.69 -1.19 9.03
CA ILE A 133 -3.62 -1.67 10.05
C ILE A 133 -4.64 -0.57 10.31
N CYS A 134 -5.92 -0.92 10.20
CA CYS A 134 -7.03 -0.09 10.67
C CYS A 134 -7.68 -0.77 11.86
N LYS A 135 -8.06 0.02 12.86
CA LYS A 135 -8.90 -0.42 13.96
C LYS A 135 -10.32 0.11 13.73
N THR A 136 -11.27 -0.81 13.71
CA THR A 136 -12.71 -0.52 13.65
C THR A 136 -13.37 -1.07 14.90
N THR A 137 -14.43 -0.42 15.37
CA THR A 137 -15.17 -0.87 16.56
C THR A 137 -16.59 -1.19 16.11
N TYR A 138 -17.04 -2.41 16.38
CA TYR A 138 -18.40 -2.86 16.13
C TYR A 138 -18.94 -3.53 17.39
N GLU A 139 -20.13 -3.15 17.83
CA GLU A 139 -20.77 -3.70 19.04
C GLU A 139 -19.83 -3.75 20.28
N LYS A 140 -19.11 -2.65 20.53
CA LYS A 140 -18.11 -2.50 21.62
C LYS A 140 -16.89 -3.44 21.52
N THR A 141 -16.73 -4.14 20.40
CA THR A 141 -15.58 -4.99 20.12
C THR A 141 -14.69 -4.35 19.08
N ASP A 142 -13.39 -4.35 19.35
CA ASP A 142 -12.38 -3.82 18.44
C ASP A 142 -11.90 -4.89 17.47
N TYR A 143 -11.95 -4.57 16.18
CA TYR A 143 -11.49 -5.42 15.09
C TYR A 143 -10.34 -4.74 14.36
N LEU A 144 -9.26 -5.49 14.17
CA LEU A 144 -8.15 -5.07 13.32
C LEU A 144 -8.38 -5.54 11.89
N GLU A 145 -8.32 -4.58 10.98
CA GLU A 145 -8.33 -4.78 9.55
C GLU A 145 -6.93 -4.61 9.00
N PHE A 146 -6.50 -5.52 8.15
CA PHE A 146 -5.23 -5.45 7.43
C PHE A 146 -5.48 -5.11 5.97
N LYS A 147 -4.82 -4.07 5.46
CA LYS A 147 -5.01 -3.54 4.11
C LYS A 147 -3.67 -3.48 3.38
N LEU A 148 -3.60 -4.09 2.19
CA LEU A 148 -2.46 -3.88 1.29
C LEU A 148 -2.44 -2.44 0.78
N CYS A 149 -1.26 -1.84 0.77
CA CYS A 149 -1.01 -0.50 0.25
C CYS A 149 0.26 -0.45 -0.62
N ASP A 150 0.51 0.72 -1.20
CA ASP A 150 1.64 1.01 -2.09
C ASP A 150 1.64 0.17 -3.38
N PHE A 151 0.83 0.63 -4.34
CA PHE A 151 0.67 0.00 -5.64
C PHE A 151 1.63 0.58 -6.69
N SER A 152 2.68 1.29 -6.26
CA SER A 152 3.59 1.98 -7.17
C SER A 152 4.43 1.04 -8.04
N LEU A 153 4.64 -0.19 -7.57
CA LEU A 153 5.25 -1.27 -8.33
C LEU A 153 4.22 -2.23 -8.92
N SER A 154 2.92 -2.04 -8.70
CA SER A 154 1.93 -2.98 -9.22
C SER A 154 1.77 -2.89 -10.74
N THR A 155 1.33 -4.00 -11.35
CA THR A 155 1.11 -4.11 -12.79
C THR A 155 0.01 -5.11 -13.11
N GLU A 156 -0.37 -5.19 -14.37
CA GLU A 156 -1.31 -6.19 -14.88
C GLU A 156 -0.55 -7.42 -15.42
N THR A 157 -1.14 -8.61 -15.28
CA THR A 157 -0.56 -9.88 -15.77
C THR A 157 -0.22 -9.85 -17.27
N LYS A 158 -0.96 -9.07 -18.06
CA LYS A 158 -0.72 -8.90 -19.51
C LYS A 158 0.42 -7.94 -19.87
N ASP A 159 0.92 -7.14 -18.94
CA ASP A 159 2.03 -6.21 -19.20
C ASP A 159 3.37 -6.97 -19.20
N LYS A 160 3.68 -7.60 -20.33
CA LYS A 160 4.87 -8.45 -20.50
C LYS A 160 6.18 -7.72 -20.25
N ILE A 161 6.23 -6.40 -20.53
CA ILE A 161 7.45 -5.60 -20.33
C ILE A 161 7.67 -5.41 -18.84
N GLU A 162 6.64 -4.94 -18.12
CA GLU A 162 6.74 -4.76 -16.68
C GLU A 162 7.02 -6.08 -15.95
N ASN A 163 6.39 -7.17 -16.35
CA ASN A 163 6.54 -8.48 -15.71
C ASN A 163 7.94 -9.10 -15.88
N ARG A 164 8.79 -8.52 -16.75
CA ARG A 164 10.21 -8.89 -16.87
C ARG A 164 11.12 -8.06 -15.96
N LEU A 165 10.64 -6.93 -15.43
CA LEU A 165 11.44 -6.08 -14.55
C LEU A 165 11.61 -6.71 -13.18
N ILE A 166 12.83 -6.65 -12.67
CA ILE A 166 13.17 -7.09 -11.31
C ILE A 166 12.90 -5.92 -10.37
N VAL A 167 11.79 -6.00 -9.65
CA VAL A 167 11.31 -4.96 -8.72
C VAL A 167 10.82 -5.60 -7.43
N GLY A 168 10.72 -4.77 -6.38
CA GLY A 168 10.30 -5.18 -5.04
C GLY A 168 11.43 -5.04 -4.02
N THR A 169 11.19 -5.56 -2.82
CA THR A 169 12.16 -5.51 -1.71
C THR A 169 12.93 -6.83 -1.64
N PRO A 170 14.28 -6.87 -1.77
CA PRO A 170 15.06 -8.09 -1.98
C PRO A 170 14.73 -9.27 -1.03
N TYR A 171 14.59 -9.01 0.27
CA TYR A 171 14.28 -10.03 1.27
C TYR A 171 12.89 -10.68 1.12
N TYR A 172 12.00 -10.07 0.34
CA TYR A 172 10.64 -10.53 0.09
C TYR A 172 10.42 -10.96 -1.37
N MET A 173 11.48 -10.93 -2.20
CA MET A 173 11.39 -11.37 -3.59
C MET A 173 11.32 -12.89 -3.68
N ALA A 174 10.46 -13.37 -4.58
CA ALA A 174 10.39 -14.77 -4.93
C ALA A 174 11.69 -15.22 -5.66
N PRO A 175 12.11 -16.49 -5.52
CA PRO A 175 13.38 -16.98 -6.06
C PRO A 175 13.50 -16.76 -7.58
N GLU A 176 12.44 -16.97 -8.35
CA GLU A 176 12.40 -16.79 -9.80
C GLU A 176 12.66 -15.33 -10.24
N ILE A 177 12.42 -14.35 -9.36
CA ILE A 177 12.72 -12.94 -9.59
C ILE A 177 14.21 -12.66 -9.37
N ILE A 178 14.80 -13.30 -8.36
CA ILE A 178 16.23 -13.17 -8.03
C ILE A 178 17.09 -13.91 -9.07
N GLU A 179 16.65 -15.06 -9.55
CA GLU A 179 17.36 -15.85 -10.56
C GLU A 179 17.45 -15.11 -11.90
N LYS A 180 16.39 -14.40 -12.31
CA LYS A 180 16.44 -13.50 -13.48
C LYS A 180 17.53 -12.43 -13.36
N LYS A 181 17.84 -11.97 -12.14
CA LYS A 181 18.91 -10.99 -11.89
C LYS A 181 20.28 -11.53 -12.32
N HIS A 182 20.53 -12.81 -12.07
CA HIS A 182 21.79 -13.47 -12.41
C HIS A 182 21.94 -13.68 -13.93
N MET A 183 20.84 -13.79 -14.68
CA MET A 183 20.87 -13.95 -16.14
C MET A 183 21.10 -12.63 -16.90
N ILE A 184 20.72 -11.49 -16.33
CA ILE A 184 20.86 -10.17 -16.98
C ILE A 184 22.24 -9.54 -16.70
N THR A 185 23.01 -10.08 -15.74
CA THR A 185 24.33 -9.57 -15.35
C THR A 185 25.49 -10.36 -16.00
N LYS A 186 25.23 -11.08 -17.09
CA LYS A 186 26.24 -11.77 -17.91
C LYS A 186 26.35 -11.13 -19.29
#